data_AF-A0A7S0YL05-F1
#
_entry.id   AF-A0A7S0YL05-F1
#
_cell.length_a   1.000
_cell.length_b   1.000
_cell.length_c   1.000
_cell.angle_alpha   90.00
_cell.angle_beta   90.00
_cell.angle_gamma   90.00
#
_symmetry.space_group_name_H-M   'P 1'
#
loop_
_entity.id
_entity.type
_entity.pdbx_description
1 polymer ?
#
loop_
_entity_poly.entity_id
_entity_poly.type
_entity_poly.pdbx_seq_one_letter_code
_entity_poly.pdbx_strand_id
1 'polypeptide(L)'
;MGHVSRSKIQDSIDHGLVHVNGAPNPVTKASVAVRPGDVITCVLRPLESLKALPEPALKLDVIYEDAALLVVNKAPGMVVHSSPGHRSGTLTNAVLGHCMRSDMEGGKREGGVVMEARDGGIDNGGEEADDSEDMEDAGMEDLEALQEALKEGSSEEVMSNSHYRAYLNPTILNSNSLIPNLGGACYRPGIAHRLDKGTSGVLVVAKTPMSLERLTQQFHDRTVERIYVSVCVGHMPMAEGVVRTNIIRDPTHRKRMVAVLPYGVESKGRTSISTFRVLEW
;
A
#
# COMPACT_ATOMS: atom_id res chain seq x y z
N MET A 1 -2.88 9.03 25.51
CA MET A 1 -3.76 7.99 24.95
C MET A 1 -4.17 8.42 23.55
N GLY A 2 -3.88 7.62 22.53
CA GLY A 2 -4.23 7.96 21.14
C GLY A 2 -5.75 8.10 20.96
N HIS A 3 -6.17 9.03 20.11
CA HIS A 3 -7.57 9.21 19.76
C HIS A 3 -8.13 7.93 19.09
N VAL A 4 -9.06 7.25 19.75
CA VAL A 4 -9.81 6.12 19.19
C VAL A 4 -11.02 6.66 18.42
N SER A 5 -11.27 6.16 17.20
CA SER A 5 -12.41 6.62 16.42
C SER A 5 -13.74 6.20 17.06
N ARG A 6 -14.76 7.06 16.97
CA ARG A 6 -16.12 6.76 17.47
C ARG A 6 -16.67 5.43 16.93
N SER A 7 -16.42 5.14 15.65
CA SER A 7 -16.83 3.88 15.02
C SER A 7 -16.19 2.66 15.67
N LYS A 8 -14.96 2.78 16.19
CA LYS A 8 -14.24 1.68 16.82
C LYS A 8 -14.75 1.40 18.24
N ILE A 9 -15.17 2.44 18.95
CA ILE A 9 -15.88 2.29 20.23
C ILE A 9 -17.24 1.65 20.00
N GLN A 10 -18.00 2.11 19.00
CA GLN A 10 -19.28 1.50 18.62
C GLN A 10 -19.13 0.01 18.30
N ASP A 11 -18.16 -0.37 17.45
CA ASP A 11 -17.89 -1.76 17.13
C ASP A 11 -17.53 -2.61 18.36
N SER A 12 -16.83 -2.03 19.33
CA SER A 12 -16.49 -2.71 20.59
C SER A 12 -17.73 -2.90 21.48
N ILE A 13 -18.68 -1.96 21.48
CA ILE A 13 -19.98 -2.08 22.17
C ILE A 13 -20.84 -3.16 21.51
N ASP A 14 -20.96 -3.14 20.19
CA ASP A 14 -21.78 -4.09 19.42
C ASP A 14 -21.32 -5.54 19.62
N HIS A 15 -20.05 -5.74 20.00
CA HIS A 15 -19.46 -7.05 20.27
C HIS A 15 -19.27 -7.36 21.75
N GLY A 16 -19.89 -6.60 22.65
CA GLY A 16 -19.92 -6.90 24.07
C GLY A 16 -18.58 -6.74 24.79
N LEU A 17 -17.70 -5.88 24.28
CA LEU A 17 -16.36 -5.65 24.84
C LEU A 17 -16.29 -4.43 25.78
N VAL A 18 -17.45 -3.83 26.09
CA VAL A 18 -17.56 -2.62 26.93
C VAL A 18 -18.43 -2.91 28.14
N HIS A 19 -17.93 -2.59 29.32
CA HIS A 19 -18.59 -2.79 30.61
C HIS A 19 -18.62 -1.47 31.39
N VAL A 20 -19.65 -1.28 32.21
CA VAL A 20 -19.79 -0.13 33.10
C VAL A 20 -19.88 -0.65 34.53
N ASN A 21 -19.11 -0.04 35.44
CA ASN A 21 -19.07 -0.35 36.87
C ASN A 21 -18.77 -1.83 37.17
N GLY A 22 -17.97 -2.49 36.33
CA GLY A 22 -17.62 -3.90 36.49
C GLY A 22 -18.80 -4.87 36.38
N ALA A 23 -19.93 -4.44 35.80
CA ALA A 23 -21.10 -5.29 35.63
C ALA A 23 -20.73 -6.55 34.80
N PRO A 24 -21.33 -7.72 35.12
CA PRO A 24 -21.03 -8.97 34.43
C PRO A 24 -21.57 -9.00 32.99
N ASN A 25 -22.56 -8.16 32.70
CA ASN A 25 -23.14 -8.03 31.36
C ASN A 25 -22.55 -6.82 30.65
N PRO A 26 -22.13 -6.96 29.38
CA PRO A 26 -21.63 -5.84 28.62
C PRO A 26 -22.73 -4.87 28.24
N VAL A 27 -22.33 -3.63 27.99
CA VAL A 27 -23.17 -2.60 27.39
C VAL A 27 -23.52 -3.01 25.96
N THR A 28 -24.80 -3.01 25.64
CA THR A 28 -25.32 -3.39 24.31
C THR A 28 -25.76 -2.19 23.46
N LYS A 29 -25.72 -0.97 24.01
CA LYS A 29 -26.12 0.26 23.32
C LYS A 29 -25.16 1.39 23.63
N ALA A 30 -24.72 2.11 22.60
CA ALA A 30 -23.86 3.28 22.77
C ALA A 30 -24.55 4.49 23.41
N SER A 31 -25.88 4.49 23.48
CA SER A 31 -26.68 5.53 24.12
C SER A 31 -26.95 5.27 25.60
N VAL A 32 -26.23 4.35 26.26
CA VAL A 32 -26.38 4.14 27.71
C VAL A 32 -25.96 5.41 28.45
N ALA A 33 -26.84 5.87 29.33
CA ALA A 33 -26.56 7.02 30.18
C ALA A 33 -25.47 6.66 31.21
N VAL A 34 -24.48 7.53 31.33
CA VAL A 34 -23.40 7.42 32.32
C VAL A 34 -23.48 8.60 33.28
N ARG A 35 -23.06 8.38 34.52
CA ARG A 35 -23.01 9.39 35.57
C ARG A 35 -21.55 9.72 35.92
N PRO A 36 -21.28 10.93 36.42
CA PRO A 36 -19.97 11.24 36.99
C PRO A 36 -19.60 10.19 38.06
N GLY A 37 -18.41 9.61 37.93
CA GLY A 37 -17.92 8.54 38.81
C GLY A 37 -18.11 7.12 38.26
N ASP A 38 -18.84 6.92 37.17
CA ASP A 38 -18.92 5.60 36.53
C ASP A 38 -17.56 5.17 35.96
N VAL A 39 -17.23 3.89 36.15
CA VAL A 39 -16.01 3.28 35.63
C VAL A 39 -16.33 2.51 34.36
N ILE A 40 -15.80 2.95 33.22
CA ILE A 40 -16.02 2.30 31.93
C ILE A 40 -14.78 1.47 31.56
N THR A 41 -14.96 0.16 31.47
CA THR A 41 -13.94 -0.76 30.97
C THR A 41 -14.24 -1.07 29.51
N CYS A 42 -13.34 -0.69 28.60
CA CYS A 42 -13.49 -0.92 27.17
C CYS A 42 -12.29 -1.69 26.65
N VAL A 43 -12.54 -2.91 26.17
CA VAL A 43 -11.55 -3.67 25.41
C VAL A 43 -11.75 -3.34 23.94
N LEU A 44 -10.82 -2.58 23.36
CA LEU A 44 -10.89 -2.29 21.94
C LEU A 44 -10.62 -3.56 21.15
N ARG A 45 -11.51 -3.90 20.21
CA ARG A 45 -11.24 -4.97 19.25
C ARG A 45 -9.89 -4.68 18.55
N PRO A 46 -8.96 -5.66 18.51
CA PRO A 46 -7.78 -5.56 17.68
C PRO A 46 -8.18 -5.27 16.24
N LEU A 47 -7.47 -4.38 15.55
CA LEU A 47 -7.70 -4.23 14.11
C LEU A 47 -7.23 -5.52 13.46
N GLU A 48 -8.15 -6.26 12.86
CA GLU A 48 -7.78 -7.32 11.94
C GLU A 48 -6.88 -6.72 10.86
N SER A 49 -5.73 -7.35 10.66
CA SER A 49 -4.76 -6.93 9.67
C SER A 49 -5.41 -6.79 8.30
N LEU A 50 -5.22 -5.64 7.66
CA LEU A 50 -5.55 -5.43 6.24
C LEU A 50 -4.40 -5.90 5.33
N LYS A 51 -3.37 -6.56 5.87
CA LYS A 51 -2.28 -7.10 5.07
C LYS A 51 -2.82 -8.22 4.17
N ALA A 52 -2.70 -8.02 2.86
CA ALA A 52 -2.96 -9.06 1.87
C ALA A 52 -2.04 -10.28 2.09
N LEU A 53 -2.59 -11.47 1.97
CA LEU A 53 -1.82 -12.72 1.91
C LEU A 53 -1.59 -13.14 0.44
N PRO A 54 -0.49 -13.84 0.13
CA PRO A 54 -0.23 -14.33 -1.23
C PRO A 54 -1.29 -15.34 -1.68
N GLU A 55 -1.75 -15.21 -2.93
CA GLU A 55 -2.67 -16.17 -3.56
C GLU A 55 -2.09 -16.64 -4.92
N PRO A 56 -1.16 -17.62 -4.93
CA PRO A 56 -0.45 -18.03 -6.15
C PRO A 56 -1.34 -18.68 -7.22
N ALA A 57 -2.55 -19.12 -6.83
CA ALA A 57 -3.55 -19.64 -7.76
C ALA A 57 -4.26 -18.55 -8.57
N LEU A 58 -4.20 -17.28 -8.13
CA LEU A 58 -4.79 -16.17 -8.87
C LEU A 58 -3.89 -15.79 -10.05
N LYS A 59 -4.44 -15.93 -11.25
CA LYS A 59 -3.73 -15.60 -12.49
C LYS A 59 -3.58 -14.09 -12.63
N LEU A 60 -2.37 -13.65 -12.98
CA LEU A 60 -2.07 -12.30 -13.44
C LEU A 60 -1.95 -12.31 -14.96
N ASP A 61 -2.52 -11.30 -15.59
CA ASP A 61 -2.24 -10.97 -16.99
C ASP A 61 -1.01 -10.05 -17.00
N VAL A 62 0.18 -10.63 -17.15
CA VAL A 62 1.46 -9.92 -17.12
C VAL A 62 1.80 -9.42 -18.52
N ILE A 63 1.95 -8.11 -18.66
CA ILE A 63 2.33 -7.44 -19.91
C ILE A 63 3.85 -7.35 -20.03
N TYR A 64 4.52 -7.05 -18.91
CA TYR A 64 5.96 -6.88 -18.84
C TYR A 64 6.46 -7.19 -17.44
N GLU A 65 7.66 -7.78 -17.33
CA GLU A 65 8.31 -8.01 -16.05
C GLU A 65 9.84 -7.98 -16.21
N ASP A 66 10.52 -7.28 -15.29
CA ASP A 66 11.96 -7.31 -15.12
C ASP A 66 12.34 -7.44 -13.63
N ALA A 67 13.60 -7.15 -13.27
CA ALA A 67 14.06 -7.22 -11.89
C ALA A 67 13.43 -6.15 -10.97
N ALA A 68 13.07 -4.99 -11.49
CA ALA A 68 12.59 -3.83 -10.75
C ALA A 68 11.07 -3.61 -10.86
N LEU A 69 10.46 -3.95 -11.99
CA LEU A 69 9.08 -3.63 -12.33
C LEU A 69 8.30 -4.85 -12.82
N LEU A 70 7.01 -4.86 -12.50
CA LEU A 70 6.02 -5.77 -13.04
C LEU A 70 4.84 -4.94 -13.55
N VAL A 71 4.46 -5.13 -14.81
CA VAL A 71 3.33 -4.44 -15.44
C VAL A 71 2.25 -5.46 -15.73
N VAL A 72 1.05 -5.20 -15.20
CA VAL A 72 -0.09 -6.11 -15.30
C VAL A 72 -1.29 -5.42 -15.94
N ASN A 73 -2.07 -6.19 -16.69
CA ASN A 73 -3.37 -5.78 -17.16
C ASN A 73 -4.44 -6.22 -16.15
N LYS A 74 -4.96 -5.28 -15.37
CA LYS A 74 -6.00 -5.58 -14.39
C LYS A 74 -7.33 -5.87 -15.09
N ALA A 75 -7.89 -7.05 -14.86
CA ALA A 75 -9.25 -7.36 -15.29
C ALA A 75 -10.29 -6.43 -14.62
N PRO A 76 -11.42 -6.12 -15.31
CA PRO A 76 -12.54 -5.45 -14.66
C PRO A 76 -13.17 -6.36 -13.60
N GLY A 77 -13.70 -5.78 -12.53
CA GLY A 77 -14.23 -6.50 -11.36
C GLY A 77 -13.18 -6.81 -10.28
N MET A 78 -11.88 -6.80 -10.61
CA MET A 78 -10.80 -7.04 -9.64
C MET A 78 -10.47 -5.78 -8.84
N VAL A 79 -10.40 -5.92 -7.51
CA VAL A 79 -9.99 -4.85 -6.60
C VAL A 79 -8.46 -4.80 -6.52
N VAL A 80 -7.86 -3.61 -6.44
CA VAL A 80 -6.39 -3.45 -6.40
C VAL A 80 -5.81 -3.85 -5.04
N HIS A 81 -6.32 -3.24 -3.96
CA HIS A 81 -5.80 -3.45 -2.60
C HIS A 81 -6.81 -4.11 -1.68
N SER A 82 -6.32 -4.91 -0.74
CA SER A 82 -7.12 -5.41 0.37
C SER A 82 -7.77 -4.24 1.12
N SER A 83 -9.08 -4.32 1.31
CA SER A 83 -9.90 -3.29 1.95
C SER A 83 -11.04 -3.94 2.74
N PRO A 84 -11.71 -3.20 3.64
CA PRO A 84 -12.90 -3.72 4.32
C PRO A 84 -13.94 -4.21 3.30
N GLY A 85 -14.28 -5.51 3.34
CA GLY A 85 -15.18 -6.17 2.38
C GLY A 85 -14.49 -6.86 1.20
N HIS A 86 -13.20 -6.62 0.97
CA HIS A 86 -12.38 -7.24 -0.08
C HIS A 86 -11.00 -7.58 0.46
N ARG A 87 -10.89 -8.65 1.25
CA ARG A 87 -9.64 -9.04 1.94
C ARG A 87 -8.74 -9.96 1.10
N SER A 88 -9.36 -10.85 0.32
CA SER A 88 -8.76 -11.81 -0.61
C SER A 88 -9.20 -11.53 -2.04
N GLY A 89 -8.58 -12.21 -3.00
CA GLY A 89 -8.96 -12.09 -4.41
C GLY A 89 -8.65 -10.73 -5.04
N THR A 90 -7.70 -9.98 -4.44
CA THR A 90 -7.28 -8.66 -4.96
C THR A 90 -6.01 -8.78 -5.80
N LEU A 91 -5.73 -7.77 -6.61
CA LEU A 91 -4.48 -7.70 -7.38
C LEU A 91 -3.25 -7.80 -6.46
N THR A 92 -3.30 -7.18 -5.28
CA THR A 92 -2.19 -7.30 -4.30
C THR A 92 -1.97 -8.76 -3.89
N ASN A 93 -3.03 -9.55 -3.69
CA ASN A 93 -2.90 -10.98 -3.34
C ASN A 93 -2.22 -11.77 -4.48
N ALA A 94 -2.65 -11.50 -5.72
CA ALA A 94 -2.12 -12.16 -6.91
C ALA A 94 -0.65 -11.79 -7.18
N VAL A 95 -0.30 -10.50 -7.08
CA VAL A 95 1.08 -10.00 -7.21
C VAL A 95 2.02 -10.65 -6.19
N LEU A 96 1.58 -10.76 -4.93
CA LEU A 96 2.36 -11.44 -3.91
C LEU A 96 2.58 -12.92 -4.25
N GLY A 97 1.53 -13.60 -4.72
CA GLY A 97 1.63 -15.00 -5.13
C GLY A 97 2.57 -15.21 -6.31
N HIS A 98 2.56 -14.28 -7.28
CA HIS A 98 3.42 -14.31 -8.45
C HIS A 98 4.90 -14.11 -8.10
N CYS A 99 5.23 -13.06 -7.35
CA CYS A 99 6.63 -12.80 -6.97
C CYS A 99 7.22 -13.94 -6.13
N MET A 100 6.46 -14.51 -5.20
CA MET A 100 6.92 -15.67 -4.42
C MET A 100 7.21 -16.91 -5.28
N ARG A 101 6.46 -17.11 -6.35
CA ARG A 101 6.68 -18.24 -7.26
C ARG A 101 7.93 -18.03 -8.12
N SER A 102 8.14 -16.82 -8.63
CA SER A 102 9.32 -16.47 -9.42
C SER A 102 10.62 -16.66 -8.63
N ASP A 103 10.62 -16.34 -7.33
CA ASP A 103 11.80 -16.51 -6.47
C ASP A 103 12.11 -18.00 -6.18
N MET A 104 11.08 -18.84 -6.03
CA MET A 104 11.26 -20.29 -5.90
C MET A 104 11.73 -20.97 -7.21
N GLU A 105 11.24 -20.51 -8.37
CA GLU A 105 11.64 -21.05 -9.67
C GLU A 105 13.06 -20.58 -10.06
N GLY A 106 13.46 -19.36 -9.67
CA GLY A 106 14.79 -18.80 -9.88
C GLY A 106 15.91 -19.38 -8.98
N GLY A 107 15.55 -20.01 -7.86
CA GLY A 107 16.48 -20.63 -6.90
C GLY A 107 17.11 -21.97 -7.34
N LYS A 108 16.83 -22.46 -8.55
CA LYS A 108 17.54 -23.62 -9.15
C LYS A 108 18.81 -23.20 -9.92
N ARG A 109 19.65 -22.36 -9.31
CA ARG A 109 21.02 -22.14 -9.77
C ARG A 109 21.97 -22.66 -8.68
N GLU A 110 22.91 -23.48 -9.11
CA GLU A 110 23.82 -24.29 -8.30
C GLU A 110 24.51 -23.46 -7.19
N GLY A 111 24.44 -23.94 -5.95
CA GLY A 111 25.02 -23.27 -4.78
C GLY A 111 24.17 -23.44 -3.53
N GLY A 112 23.82 -24.68 -3.17
CA GLY A 112 23.07 -24.95 -1.95
C GLY A 112 23.95 -24.70 -0.72
N VAL A 113 23.60 -23.72 0.11
CA VAL A 113 24.05 -23.68 1.50
C VAL A 113 22.96 -24.35 2.33
N VAL A 114 23.15 -25.63 2.64
CA VAL A 114 22.40 -26.32 3.69
C VAL A 114 22.97 -25.83 5.03
N MET A 115 22.28 -24.90 5.70
CA MET A 115 22.56 -24.64 7.11
C MET A 115 21.69 -25.57 7.96
N GLU A 116 22.30 -26.61 8.52
CA GLU A 116 21.71 -27.31 9.67
C GLU A 116 21.75 -26.36 10.89
N ALA A 117 20.57 -26.06 11.45
CA ALA A 117 20.47 -25.35 12.72
C ALA A 117 20.92 -26.29 13.85
N ARG A 118 22.02 -25.94 14.52
CA ARG A 118 22.36 -26.47 15.85
C ARG A 118 22.29 -25.35 16.88
N ASP A 119 21.60 -25.65 17.96
CA ASP A 119 21.36 -24.78 19.10
C ASP A 119 22.55 -24.81 20.07
N GLY A 120 22.92 -23.64 20.60
CA GLY A 120 23.70 -23.48 21.83
C GLY A 120 25.21 -23.22 21.73
N GLY A 121 25.65 -22.14 22.39
CA GLY A 121 26.95 -22.10 23.08
C GLY A 121 27.91 -20.96 22.72
N ILE A 122 28.20 -20.11 23.71
CA ILE A 122 29.23 -19.06 23.71
C ILE A 122 30.62 -19.69 23.79
N ASP A 123 31.60 -19.21 22.99
CA ASP A 123 33.02 -19.12 23.41
C ASP A 123 33.82 -18.10 22.59
N ASN A 124 34.77 -17.45 23.26
CA ASN A 124 35.76 -16.51 22.75
C ASN A 124 37.01 -17.26 22.24
N GLY A 125 37.62 -16.78 21.16
CA GLY A 125 38.97 -17.17 20.77
C GLY A 125 39.29 -16.68 19.37
N GLY A 126 40.28 -15.77 19.26
CA GLY A 126 40.71 -15.22 17.97
C GLY A 126 41.71 -16.12 17.25
N GLU A 127 41.91 -15.84 15.96
CA GLU A 127 43.22 -15.78 15.31
C GLU A 127 43.09 -15.18 13.92
N GLU A 128 44.11 -14.42 13.54
CA GLU A 128 44.31 -13.74 12.27
C GLU A 128 44.53 -14.75 11.13
N ALA A 129 44.05 -14.43 9.94
CA ALA A 129 44.69 -14.83 8.70
C ALA A 129 44.40 -13.80 7.60
N ASP A 130 45.50 -13.22 7.17
CA ASP A 130 45.76 -12.36 6.03
C ASP A 130 45.50 -13.12 4.71
N ASP A 131 44.99 -12.42 3.70
CA ASP A 131 45.24 -12.64 2.26
C ASP A 131 44.39 -11.64 1.43
N SER A 132 45.04 -10.51 1.12
CA SER A 132 44.92 -9.72 -0.12
C SER A 132 44.75 -10.62 -1.37
N GLU A 133 44.10 -10.29 -2.47
CA GLU A 133 43.75 -9.02 -3.13
C GLU A 133 42.81 -9.34 -4.33
N ASP A 134 42.25 -8.28 -4.94
CA ASP A 134 41.56 -8.21 -6.24
C ASP A 134 40.06 -8.54 -6.33
N MET A 135 39.22 -7.60 -5.88
CA MET A 135 37.93 -7.35 -6.55
C MET A 135 37.58 -5.86 -6.55
N GLU A 136 37.24 -5.37 -7.74
CA GLU A 136 37.17 -3.98 -8.14
C GLU A 136 36.13 -3.15 -7.38
N ASP A 137 36.57 -1.95 -7.00
CA ASP A 137 35.89 -0.92 -6.23
C ASP A 137 34.89 -0.15 -7.11
N ALA A 138 33.60 -0.47 -7.00
CA ALA A 138 32.51 0.30 -7.57
C ALA A 138 31.21 0.04 -6.79
N GLY A 139 31.07 0.61 -5.60
CA GLY A 139 29.79 0.48 -4.87
C GLY A 139 29.64 1.20 -3.54
N MET A 140 30.68 1.86 -3.02
CA MET A 140 30.60 2.48 -1.68
C MET A 140 30.36 3.99 -1.73
N GLU A 141 30.82 4.69 -2.77
CA GLU A 141 30.62 6.14 -2.94
C GLU A 141 29.14 6.52 -3.19
N ASP A 142 28.36 5.65 -3.85
CA ASP A 142 26.93 5.91 -4.13
C ASP A 142 26.04 5.80 -2.90
N LEU A 143 26.45 5.04 -1.87
CA LEU A 143 25.66 4.86 -0.64
C LEU A 143 25.80 6.05 0.31
N GLU A 144 26.98 6.65 0.39
CA GLU A 144 27.22 7.86 1.18
C GLU A 144 26.56 9.08 0.52
N ALA A 145 26.65 9.20 -0.81
CA ALA A 145 25.91 10.22 -1.57
C ALA A 145 24.39 10.11 -1.40
N LEU A 146 23.85 8.89 -1.26
CA LEU A 146 22.43 8.66 -0.95
C LEU A 146 22.04 9.11 0.46
N GLN A 147 22.92 8.90 1.44
CA GLN A 147 22.70 9.33 2.83
C GLN A 147 22.78 10.86 2.99
N GLU A 148 23.62 11.51 2.19
CA GLU A 148 23.74 12.98 2.09
C GLU A 148 22.48 13.58 1.43
N ALA A 149 22.01 13.00 0.32
CA ALA A 149 20.83 13.47 -0.41
C ALA A 149 19.52 13.34 0.41
N LEU A 150 19.43 12.33 1.28
CA LEU A 150 18.32 12.16 2.23
C LEU A 150 18.33 13.20 3.37
N LYS A 151 19.47 13.84 3.66
CA LYS A 151 19.56 14.92 4.65
C LYS A 151 19.17 16.29 4.07
N GLU A 152 19.36 16.51 2.78
CA GLU A 152 19.14 17.83 2.15
C GLU A 152 17.81 17.94 1.37
N GLY A 153 17.12 16.83 1.11
CA GLY A 153 15.84 16.82 0.38
C GLY A 153 14.61 17.10 1.25
N SER A 154 13.85 18.12 0.87
CA SER A 154 12.60 18.66 1.44
C SER A 154 11.48 17.62 1.72
N SER A 155 11.73 16.78 2.71
CA SER A 155 10.86 15.66 3.12
C SER A 155 9.50 16.13 3.65
N GLU A 156 9.39 17.35 4.19
CA GLU A 156 8.16 17.81 4.85
C GLU A 156 6.97 18.04 3.89
N GLU A 157 7.21 18.45 2.65
CA GLU A 157 6.11 18.83 1.74
C GLU A 157 5.49 17.60 1.05
N VAL A 158 6.31 16.61 0.68
CA VAL A 158 5.89 15.28 0.18
C VAL A 158 5.15 14.50 1.27
N MET A 159 5.56 14.66 2.54
CA MET A 159 4.97 13.99 3.71
C MET A 159 3.55 14.47 4.08
N SER A 160 3.10 15.62 3.59
CA SER A 160 1.77 16.19 3.90
C SER A 160 0.63 15.46 3.16
N ASN A 161 0.94 14.71 2.09
CA ASN A 161 -0.06 14.15 1.19
C ASN A 161 -0.48 12.73 1.66
N SER A 162 -1.61 12.67 2.37
CA SER A 162 -2.13 11.45 3.05
C SER A 162 -2.29 10.19 2.19
N HIS A 163 -2.29 10.30 0.85
CA HIS A 163 -2.42 9.16 -0.05
C HIS A 163 -1.10 8.37 -0.19
N TYR A 164 0.05 9.05 -0.09
CA TYR A 164 1.37 8.44 -0.27
C TYR A 164 1.98 7.96 1.06
N ARG A 165 1.55 8.52 2.20
CA ARG A 165 1.94 8.03 3.55
C ARG A 165 1.63 6.54 3.79
N ALA A 166 0.63 5.97 3.12
CA ALA A 166 0.30 4.55 3.25
C ALA A 166 1.31 3.64 2.53
N TYR A 167 1.97 4.15 1.49
CA TYR A 167 2.97 3.43 0.68
C TYR A 167 4.41 3.72 1.13
N LEU A 168 4.65 4.89 1.72
CA LEU A 168 5.94 5.35 2.22
C LEU A 168 6.14 5.15 3.73
N ASN A 169 5.23 4.46 4.44
CA ASN A 169 5.41 4.23 5.88
C ASN A 169 6.55 3.22 6.09
N PRO A 170 7.70 3.62 6.67
CA PRO A 170 8.87 2.76 6.81
C PRO A 170 8.68 1.65 7.85
N THR A 171 7.49 1.50 8.46
CA THR A 171 7.20 0.42 9.42
C THR A 171 7.13 -0.97 8.77
N ILE A 172 7.39 -1.10 7.46
CA ILE A 172 7.65 -2.41 6.83
C ILE A 172 9.17 -2.75 6.80
N LEU A 173 10.06 -1.78 7.05
CA LEU A 173 11.51 -1.98 7.13
C LEU A 173 12.02 -2.34 8.54
N ASN A 174 11.17 -2.39 9.57
CA ASN A 174 11.58 -3.07 10.79
C ASN A 174 11.58 -4.58 10.52
N SER A 175 12.72 -5.19 10.82
CA SER A 175 13.09 -6.62 10.84
C SER A 175 12.09 -7.59 11.51
N ASN A 176 10.90 -7.13 11.90
CA ASN A 176 9.78 -7.89 12.45
C ASN A 176 8.51 -7.85 11.59
N SER A 177 8.60 -7.44 10.32
CA SER A 177 7.57 -7.76 9.32
C SER A 177 7.59 -9.26 9.04
N LEU A 178 6.99 -10.04 9.95
CA LEU A 178 6.69 -11.47 9.82
C LEU A 178 5.82 -11.73 8.58
N ILE A 179 6.44 -11.71 7.40
CA ILE A 179 6.44 -12.89 6.55
C ILE A 179 7.68 -13.63 7.05
N PRO A 180 7.55 -14.83 7.66
CA PRO A 180 8.72 -15.63 7.95
C PRO A 180 9.54 -15.72 6.66
N ASN A 181 10.86 -15.65 6.76
CA ASN A 181 11.79 -15.99 5.68
C ASN A 181 11.35 -17.31 5.02
N LEU A 182 10.48 -17.22 4.02
CA LEU A 182 10.04 -18.31 3.17
C LEU A 182 10.77 -18.08 1.85
N GLY A 183 12.02 -18.55 1.81
CA GLY A 183 12.79 -18.79 0.60
C GLY A 183 12.81 -17.65 -0.43
N GLY A 184 13.70 -16.67 -0.25
CA GLY A 184 14.29 -15.92 -1.37
C GLY A 184 13.71 -14.55 -1.73
N ALA A 185 12.48 -14.22 -1.33
CA ALA A 185 11.86 -12.92 -1.65
C ALA A 185 12.10 -11.89 -0.51
N CYS A 186 13.16 -11.09 -0.58
CA CYS A 186 13.50 -10.15 0.51
C CYS A 186 12.60 -8.90 0.62
N TYR A 187 11.62 -8.70 -0.29
CA TYR A 187 10.78 -7.50 -0.28
C TYR A 187 9.34 -7.73 -0.73
N ARG A 188 8.42 -6.98 -0.12
CA ARG A 188 6.99 -7.00 -0.46
C ARG A 188 6.73 -6.04 -1.62
N PRO A 189 6.35 -6.51 -2.82
CA PRO A 189 6.09 -5.64 -3.97
C PRO A 189 5.04 -4.57 -3.65
N GLY A 190 5.27 -3.36 -4.17
CA GLY A 190 4.49 -2.16 -3.90
C GLY A 190 3.74 -1.66 -5.14
N ILE A 191 2.54 -1.13 -4.93
CA ILE A 191 1.71 -0.53 -5.98
C ILE A 191 1.50 0.94 -5.62
N ALA A 192 2.08 1.86 -6.41
CA ALA A 192 2.04 3.30 -6.12
C ALA A 192 0.75 4.00 -6.59
N HIS A 193 -0.07 3.31 -7.37
CA HIS A 193 -1.28 3.87 -7.99
C HIS A 193 -2.37 2.82 -8.12
N ARG A 194 -3.62 3.22 -8.37
CA ARG A 194 -4.75 2.28 -8.41
C ARG A 194 -5.71 2.57 -9.56
N LEU A 195 -6.34 1.50 -10.02
CA LEU A 195 -7.56 1.51 -10.82
C LEU A 195 -8.75 1.15 -9.95
N ASP A 196 -9.94 1.62 -10.31
CA ASP A 196 -11.15 1.23 -9.62
C ASP A 196 -11.56 -0.21 -9.98
N LYS A 197 -12.44 -0.80 -9.15
CA LYS A 197 -12.86 -2.18 -9.31
C LYS A 197 -13.39 -2.46 -10.72
N GLY A 198 -14.26 -1.59 -11.24
CA GLY A 198 -14.86 -1.75 -12.57
C GLY A 198 -13.93 -1.36 -13.73
N THR A 199 -12.82 -0.67 -13.46
CA THR A 199 -11.88 -0.21 -14.50
C THR A 199 -10.91 -1.32 -14.83
N SER A 200 -10.77 -1.66 -16.11
CA SER A 200 -9.70 -2.53 -16.60
C SER A 200 -8.47 -1.71 -17.02
N GLY A 201 -7.33 -2.38 -17.20
CA GLY A 201 -6.17 -1.78 -17.85
C GLY A 201 -4.88 -1.87 -17.04
N VAL A 202 -3.88 -1.12 -17.49
CA VAL A 202 -2.48 -1.27 -17.09
C VAL A 202 -2.21 -0.72 -15.69
N LEU A 203 -1.51 -1.52 -14.88
CA LEU A 203 -0.96 -1.13 -13.58
C LEU A 203 0.53 -1.50 -13.51
N VAL A 204 1.32 -0.61 -12.93
CA VAL A 204 2.76 -0.82 -12.68
C VAL A 204 2.97 -1.13 -11.21
N VAL A 205 3.75 -2.18 -10.96
CA VAL A 205 4.11 -2.72 -9.65
C VAL A 205 5.63 -2.59 -9.50
N ALA A 206 6.06 -2.05 -8.38
CA ALA A 206 7.46 -1.99 -7.97
C ALA A 206 7.84 -3.28 -7.24
N LYS A 207 8.89 -3.97 -7.71
CA LYS A 207 9.42 -5.22 -7.12
C LYS A 207 10.47 -4.96 -6.04
N THR A 208 11.07 -3.75 -6.02
CA THR A 208 12.12 -3.36 -5.07
C THR A 208 11.78 -2.06 -4.34
N PRO A 209 12.37 -1.78 -3.16
CA PRO A 209 12.16 -0.51 -2.44
C PRO A 209 12.51 0.72 -3.29
N MET A 210 13.66 0.69 -3.95
CA MET A 210 14.14 1.79 -4.81
C MET A 210 13.16 2.05 -5.96
N SER A 211 12.64 0.99 -6.59
CA SER A 211 11.64 1.15 -7.66
C SER A 211 10.33 1.74 -7.14
N LEU A 212 9.90 1.39 -5.92
CA LEU A 212 8.68 1.91 -5.31
C LEU A 212 8.79 3.39 -5.00
N GLU A 213 9.92 3.80 -4.44
CA GLU A 213 10.22 5.20 -4.14
C GLU A 213 10.21 6.04 -5.42
N ARG A 214 11.00 5.64 -6.43
CA ARG A 214 11.06 6.33 -7.72
C ARG A 214 9.71 6.39 -8.41
N LEU A 215 8.95 5.30 -8.42
CA LEU A 215 7.62 5.27 -9.03
C LEU A 215 6.65 6.20 -8.27
N THR A 216 6.67 6.18 -6.94
CA THR A 216 5.86 7.08 -6.11
C THR A 216 6.17 8.55 -6.40
N GLN A 217 7.46 8.89 -6.53
CA GLN A 217 7.89 10.24 -6.88
C GLN A 217 7.41 10.65 -8.27
N GLN A 218 7.52 9.78 -9.29
CA GLN A 218 7.01 10.09 -10.63
C GLN A 218 5.48 10.32 -10.66
N PHE A 219 4.71 9.56 -9.85
CA PHE A 219 3.28 9.79 -9.69
C PHE A 219 2.97 11.11 -8.95
N HIS A 220 3.80 11.49 -7.99
CA HIS A 220 3.71 12.76 -7.27
C HIS A 220 3.98 13.94 -8.21
N ASP A 221 5.10 13.90 -8.93
CA ASP A 221 5.58 14.94 -9.85
C ASP A 221 4.80 14.99 -11.17
N ARG A 222 3.89 14.02 -11.39
CA ARG A 222 3.05 13.90 -12.60
C ARG A 222 3.87 13.72 -13.88
N THR A 223 5.02 13.07 -13.79
CA THR A 223 5.84 12.70 -14.96
C THR A 223 5.33 11.42 -15.64
N VAL A 224 4.47 10.65 -14.97
CA VAL A 224 3.79 9.47 -15.55
C VAL A 224 2.59 9.90 -16.39
N GLU A 225 2.64 9.60 -17.69
CA GLU A 225 1.49 9.73 -18.58
C GLU A 225 0.54 8.53 -18.42
N ARG A 226 -0.77 8.81 -18.36
CA ARG A 226 -1.82 7.79 -18.28
C ARG A 226 -2.95 8.14 -19.22
N ILE A 227 -3.21 7.25 -20.16
CA ILE A 227 -4.27 7.40 -21.16
C ILE A 227 -5.37 6.39 -20.86
N TYR A 228 -6.61 6.87 -20.82
CA TYR A 228 -7.79 6.05 -20.61
C TYR A 228 -8.69 6.16 -21.83
N VAL A 229 -9.18 5.01 -22.28
CA VAL A 229 -10.23 4.94 -23.29
C VAL A 229 -11.55 4.66 -22.57
N SER A 230 -12.59 5.45 -22.88
CA SER A 230 -13.90 5.33 -22.26
C SER A 230 -15.00 5.65 -23.26
N VAL A 231 -16.13 4.95 -23.13
CA VAL A 231 -17.38 5.29 -23.82
C VAL A 231 -18.22 6.19 -22.91
N CYS A 232 -18.60 7.36 -23.42
CA CYS A 232 -19.40 8.35 -22.69
C CYS A 232 -20.82 8.40 -23.27
N VAL A 233 -21.82 8.50 -22.39
CA VAL A 233 -23.22 8.68 -22.81
C VAL A 233 -23.51 10.18 -22.97
N GLY A 234 -24.06 10.55 -24.13
CA GLY A 234 -24.44 11.93 -24.45
C GLY A 234 -23.56 12.55 -25.53
N HIS A 235 -23.87 13.78 -25.90
CA HIS A 235 -23.11 14.54 -26.89
C HIS A 235 -22.06 15.42 -26.21
N MET A 236 -20.78 15.17 -26.47
CA MET A 236 -19.71 16.06 -26.03
C MET A 236 -19.79 17.39 -26.80
N PRO A 237 -19.81 18.56 -26.16
CA PRO A 237 -19.93 19.83 -26.88
C PRO A 237 -18.67 20.20 -27.68
N MET A 238 -17.56 19.50 -27.45
CA MET A 238 -16.26 19.75 -28.07
C MET A 238 -15.47 18.46 -28.24
N ALA A 239 -14.63 18.39 -29.29
CA ALA A 239 -13.82 17.23 -29.62
C ALA A 239 -12.58 17.05 -28.71
N GLU A 240 -12.12 18.10 -28.04
CA GLU A 240 -11.05 18.03 -27.05
C GLU A 240 -11.25 19.11 -25.99
N GLY A 241 -10.74 18.87 -24.79
CA GLY A 241 -10.90 19.83 -23.70
C GLY A 241 -10.27 19.38 -22.39
N VAL A 242 -10.46 20.21 -21.36
CA VAL A 242 -9.96 19.98 -20.01
C VAL A 242 -11.11 20.03 -19.03
N VAL A 243 -11.29 18.96 -18.26
CA VAL A 243 -12.17 18.92 -17.10
C VAL A 243 -11.35 19.23 -15.87
N ARG A 244 -11.62 20.39 -15.24
CA ARG A 244 -11.01 20.82 -13.98
C ARG A 244 -12.09 20.96 -12.92
N THR A 245 -11.94 20.25 -11.81
CA THR A 245 -12.89 20.27 -10.69
C THR A 245 -12.20 19.89 -9.38
N ASN A 246 -12.85 20.09 -8.24
CA ASN A 246 -12.45 19.46 -6.98
C ASN A 246 -13.30 18.20 -6.76
N ILE A 247 -12.69 17.13 -6.28
CA ILE A 247 -13.39 15.89 -5.95
C ILE A 247 -13.47 15.75 -4.43
N ILE A 248 -14.68 15.51 -3.93
CA ILE A 248 -14.97 15.22 -2.52
C ILE A 248 -15.65 13.87 -2.36
N ARG A 249 -15.64 13.34 -1.14
CA ARG A 249 -16.49 12.21 -0.78
C ARG A 249 -17.92 12.72 -0.59
N ASP A 250 -18.91 12.00 -1.11
CA ASP A 250 -20.32 12.34 -0.92
C ASP A 250 -20.64 12.35 0.59
N PRO A 251 -21.17 13.46 1.15
CA PRO A 251 -21.45 13.59 2.58
C PRO A 251 -22.58 12.66 3.05
N THR A 252 -23.50 12.32 2.16
CA THR A 252 -24.66 11.46 2.44
C THR A 252 -24.35 10.01 2.10
N HIS A 253 -23.79 9.77 0.91
CA HIS A 253 -23.49 8.43 0.41
C HIS A 253 -21.99 8.14 0.44
N ARG A 254 -21.47 7.77 1.62
CA ARG A 254 -20.03 7.51 1.85
C ARG A 254 -19.34 6.55 0.87
N LYS A 255 -20.01 5.84 -0.03
CA LYS A 255 -19.39 5.01 -1.08
C LYS A 255 -19.12 5.77 -2.39
N ARG A 256 -19.62 7.00 -2.55
CA ARG A 256 -19.53 7.81 -3.77
C ARG A 256 -18.52 8.94 -3.61
N MET A 257 -17.92 9.33 -4.73
CA MET A 257 -17.15 10.56 -4.89
C MET A 257 -17.97 11.50 -5.77
N VAL A 258 -17.89 12.80 -5.52
CA VAL A 258 -18.67 13.83 -6.22
C VAL A 258 -17.74 14.92 -6.71
N ALA A 259 -17.97 15.36 -7.95
CA ALA A 259 -17.33 16.55 -8.50
C ALA A 259 -18.01 17.81 -7.96
N VAL A 260 -17.23 18.73 -7.42
CA VAL A 260 -17.72 20.03 -6.95
C VAL A 260 -17.85 20.96 -8.15
N LEU A 261 -19.08 21.34 -8.46
CA LEU A 261 -19.44 22.20 -9.58
C LEU A 261 -20.25 23.41 -9.07
N PRO A 262 -20.01 24.64 -9.59
CA PRO A 262 -18.96 24.98 -10.55
C PRO A 262 -17.56 24.99 -9.90
N TYR A 263 -16.51 24.74 -10.69
CA TYR A 263 -15.14 24.83 -10.21
C TYR A 263 -14.81 26.27 -9.75
N GLY A 264 -14.05 26.40 -8.66
CA GLY A 264 -13.59 27.68 -8.13
C GLY A 264 -14.53 28.37 -7.14
N VAL A 265 -15.75 27.87 -6.93
CA VAL A 265 -16.70 28.43 -5.96
C VAL A 265 -16.42 27.96 -4.53
N GLU A 266 -15.97 26.72 -4.37
CA GLU A 266 -15.59 26.16 -3.07
C GLU A 266 -14.15 25.64 -3.09
N SER A 267 -13.39 25.95 -2.03
CA SER A 267 -12.01 25.46 -1.82
C SER A 267 -11.96 24.05 -1.20
N LYS A 268 -13.11 23.37 -1.07
CA LYS A 268 -13.17 22.02 -0.47
C LYS A 268 -12.87 20.94 -1.49
N GLY A 269 -12.10 19.94 -1.06
CA GLY A 269 -11.80 18.74 -1.84
C GLY A 269 -10.41 18.73 -2.44
N ARG A 270 -10.10 17.67 -3.20
CA ARG A 270 -8.82 17.53 -3.90
C ARG A 270 -8.99 17.96 -5.35
N THR A 271 -8.12 18.84 -5.82
CA THR A 271 -8.13 19.28 -7.22
C THR A 271 -7.84 18.10 -8.14
N SER A 272 -8.68 17.96 -9.17
CA SER A 272 -8.60 16.96 -10.22
C SER A 272 -8.62 17.66 -11.58
N ILE A 273 -7.71 17.24 -12.46
CA ILE A 273 -7.56 17.77 -13.80
C ILE A 273 -7.43 16.59 -14.75
N SER A 274 -8.30 16.53 -15.75
CA SER A 274 -8.27 15.52 -16.80
C SER A 274 -8.41 16.19 -18.16
N THR A 275 -7.48 15.93 -19.07
CA THR A 275 -7.60 16.26 -20.49
C THR A 275 -8.36 15.15 -21.21
N PHE A 276 -9.20 15.48 -22.18
CA PHE A 276 -9.87 14.50 -23.03
C PHE A 276 -9.78 14.88 -24.50
N ARG A 277 -9.86 13.86 -25.35
CA ARG A 277 -10.06 13.95 -26.79
C ARG A 277 -11.09 12.89 -27.19
N VAL A 278 -12.09 13.29 -27.97
CA VAL A 278 -13.11 12.43 -28.57
C VAL A 278 -12.46 11.67 -29.71
N LEU A 279 -12.51 10.33 -29.66
CA LEU A 279 -11.93 9.47 -30.69
C LEU A 279 -12.92 9.21 -31.83
N GLU A 280 -14.19 9.02 -31.48
CA GLU A 280 -15.30 8.73 -32.40
C GLU A 280 -16.61 9.29 -31.83
N TRP A 281 -17.60 9.53 -32.70
CA TRP A 281 -18.93 10.05 -32.38
C TRP A 281 -20.01 9.00 -32.61
#